data_AF-A0AAE0V2N8-F1
#
_entry.id   AF-A0AAE0V2N8-F1
#
_cell.length_a   1.000
_cell.length_b   1.000
_cell.length_c   1.000
_cell.angle_alpha   90.00
_cell.angle_beta   90.00
_cell.angle_gamma   90.00
#
_symmetry.space_group_name_H-M   'P 1'
#
loop_
_entity.id
_entity.type
_entity.pdbx_description
1 polymer ?
#
loop_
_entity_poly.entity_id
_entity_poly.type
_entity_poly.pdbx_seq_one_letter_code
_entity_poly.pdbx_strand_id
1 'polypeptide(L)'
;MAKTKELSKDTRNKIVDLHQAGKTGSAIGKQLGVKKSTVGAIIRKWKTYKTTDNLPRSGAPRKISPRGLKMITRTVSKNPRTTRGDLVNDLQRAGTKVTKATISNTLRRQGLKSCSARRVPLLKPVHVRARLKFAREHLDDPEEDWENVIWSDETKIELFGKNSTCRVWRRKNAELHAKNTIPTVKHGGGNIMLWCCFSAKGPGRLIRVKERMNGAMYREILSKNLLPSARALKMKRGWVFQHDNDPKHTAWATKEWLRKKHFKVLEWPSQSPDLNPIENLWRELKIRVAQRQPQNITALEEICMEEWAKLPATGKVESWLILMERRKVDILCVQETRWKGSKAHSIGAGFKLFYYGVDSKRNGVGVVLKEEFVRNVLEVKRVSDRVMSLKLEIEGVMLNVVSGYAPQVGCELEEKERFWSELDEVMESIPTGERVVIGADFNGHVGEGNTGDEEVMGKFGVKERNLERQMVVDFAKWMAMAVVNTYF
;
A
#
# COMPACT_ATOMS: atom_id res chain seq x y z
N MET A 1 12.72 -48.62 10.86
CA MET A 1 13.03 -48.96 9.45
C MET A 1 13.61 -47.75 8.75
N ALA A 2 14.84 -47.85 8.25
CA ALA A 2 15.48 -46.78 7.48
C ALA A 2 14.66 -46.48 6.22
N LYS A 3 14.43 -45.20 5.92
CA LYS A 3 13.66 -44.75 4.74
C LYS A 3 14.39 -45.21 3.48
N THR A 4 13.73 -46.00 2.64
CA THR A 4 14.26 -46.38 1.32
C THR A 4 14.36 -45.12 0.46
N LYS A 5 15.55 -44.85 -0.10
CA LYS A 5 15.81 -43.70 -0.97
C LYS A 5 14.92 -43.79 -2.21
N GLU A 6 14.18 -42.72 -2.51
CA GLU A 6 13.35 -42.65 -3.71
C GLU A 6 14.20 -42.60 -4.98
N LEU A 7 13.69 -43.15 -6.08
CA LEU A 7 14.33 -43.06 -7.40
C LEU A 7 14.24 -41.63 -7.95
N SER A 8 15.31 -41.19 -8.62
CA SER A 8 15.34 -39.89 -9.29
C SER A 8 14.28 -39.81 -10.39
N LYS A 9 13.92 -38.59 -10.80
CA LYS A 9 12.97 -38.36 -11.90
C LYS A 9 13.50 -38.94 -13.21
N ASP A 10 14.79 -38.78 -13.47
CA ASP A 10 15.45 -39.28 -14.68
C ASP A 10 15.40 -40.80 -14.79
N THR A 11 15.64 -41.51 -13.68
CA THR A 11 15.52 -42.98 -13.68
C THR A 11 14.08 -43.42 -13.91
N ARG A 12 13.09 -42.68 -13.40
CA ARG A 12 11.67 -42.95 -13.64
C ARG A 12 11.24 -42.68 -15.09
N ASN A 13 11.75 -41.62 -15.70
CA ASN A 13 11.54 -41.32 -17.12
C ASN A 13 12.12 -42.43 -18.00
N LYS A 14 13.39 -42.80 -17.78
CA LYS A 14 14.05 -43.90 -18.51
C LYS A 14 13.29 -45.22 -18.41
N ILE A 15 12.66 -45.52 -17.26
CA ILE A 15 11.81 -46.71 -17.09
C ILE A 15 10.58 -46.65 -18.00
N VAL A 16 9.94 -45.47 -18.12
CA VAL A 16 8.79 -45.27 -19.00
C VAL A 16 9.20 -45.32 -20.47
N ASP A 17 10.30 -44.67 -20.85
CA ASP A 17 10.79 -44.66 -22.24
C ASP A 17 11.11 -46.08 -22.72
N LEU A 18 11.81 -46.87 -21.90
CA LEU A 18 12.12 -48.27 -22.23
C LEU A 18 10.87 -49.16 -22.28
N HIS A 19 9.84 -48.83 -21.49
CA HIS A 19 8.55 -49.53 -21.56
C HIS A 19 7.79 -49.20 -22.84
N GLN A 20 7.79 -47.93 -23.26
CA GLN A 20 7.19 -47.48 -24.53
C GLN A 20 7.93 -48.08 -25.73
N ALA A 21 9.25 -48.27 -25.63
CA ALA A 21 10.07 -48.97 -26.62
C ALA A 21 9.88 -50.51 -26.62
N GLY A 22 8.88 -51.04 -25.91
CA GLY A 22 8.51 -52.45 -25.95
C GLY A 22 9.33 -53.39 -25.06
N LYS A 23 10.24 -52.88 -24.21
CA LYS A 23 11.02 -53.75 -23.32
C LYS A 23 10.19 -54.30 -22.17
N THR A 24 10.46 -55.56 -21.82
CA THR A 24 9.81 -56.22 -20.67
C THR A 24 10.32 -55.65 -19.34
N GLY A 25 9.47 -55.63 -18.31
CA GLY A 25 9.83 -55.08 -16.99
C GLY A 25 11.04 -55.77 -16.33
N SER A 26 11.32 -57.04 -16.69
CA SER A 26 12.51 -57.76 -16.24
C SER A 26 13.79 -57.23 -16.90
N ALA A 27 13.75 -56.99 -18.22
CA ALA A 27 14.86 -56.43 -18.99
C ALA A 27 15.18 -54.99 -18.54
N ILE A 28 14.15 -54.17 -18.31
CA ILE A 28 14.29 -52.80 -17.79
C ILE A 28 14.95 -52.80 -16.40
N GLY A 29 14.50 -53.69 -15.51
CA GLY A 29 15.07 -53.82 -14.17
C GLY A 29 16.55 -54.20 -14.19
N LYS A 30 16.93 -55.15 -15.04
CA LYS A 30 18.33 -55.59 -15.22
C LYS A 30 19.20 -54.47 -15.82
N GLN A 31 18.69 -53.72 -16.80
CA GLN A 31 19.41 -52.63 -17.45
C GLN A 31 19.66 -51.44 -16.52
N LEU A 32 18.71 -51.11 -15.65
CA LEU A 32 18.77 -49.91 -14.79
C LEU A 32 19.18 -50.19 -13.34
N GLY A 33 19.42 -51.45 -12.97
CA GLY A 33 19.74 -51.84 -11.60
C GLY A 33 18.58 -51.65 -10.62
N VAL A 34 17.34 -51.71 -11.11
CA VAL A 34 16.11 -51.46 -10.32
C VAL A 34 15.31 -52.76 -10.17
N LYS A 35 14.76 -53.01 -8.97
CA LYS A 35 13.91 -54.19 -8.72
C LYS A 35 12.69 -54.20 -9.67
N LYS A 36 12.37 -55.37 -10.24
CA LYS A 36 11.22 -55.58 -11.14
C LYS A 36 9.89 -55.06 -10.56
N SER A 37 9.68 -55.21 -9.24
CA SER A 37 8.49 -54.71 -8.53
C SER A 37 8.39 -53.18 -8.58
N THR A 38 9.52 -52.47 -8.47
CA THR A 38 9.59 -51.00 -8.55
C THR A 38 9.34 -50.53 -9.98
N VAL A 39 9.91 -51.20 -10.98
CA VAL A 39 9.63 -50.95 -12.40
C VAL A 39 8.13 -51.11 -12.67
N GLY A 40 7.52 -52.21 -12.20
CA GLY A 40 6.08 -52.44 -12.34
C GLY A 40 5.21 -51.40 -11.63
N ALA A 41 5.61 -50.92 -10.46
CA ALA A 41 4.89 -49.86 -9.74
C ALA A 41 4.93 -48.52 -10.48
N ILE A 42 6.08 -48.16 -11.04
CA ILE A 42 6.25 -46.94 -11.84
C ILE A 42 5.42 -47.00 -13.13
N ILE A 43 5.47 -48.12 -13.85
CA ILE A 43 4.69 -48.30 -15.09
C ILE A 43 3.19 -48.24 -14.79
N ARG A 44 2.72 -48.88 -13.71
CA ARG A 44 1.29 -48.84 -13.32
C ARG A 44 0.86 -47.41 -13.00
N LYS A 45 1.65 -46.68 -12.21
CA LYS A 45 1.41 -45.27 -11.90
C LYS A 45 1.35 -44.41 -13.17
N TRP A 46 2.31 -44.61 -14.09
CA TRP A 46 2.32 -43.89 -15.36
C TRP A 46 1.12 -44.24 -16.25
N LYS A 47 0.70 -45.51 -16.30
CA LYS A 47 -0.51 -45.91 -17.04
C LYS A 47 -1.78 -45.22 -16.49
N THR A 48 -1.90 -45.11 -15.16
CA THR A 48 -3.08 -44.49 -14.50
C THR A 48 -3.07 -42.96 -14.56
N TYR A 49 -1.95 -42.32 -14.21
CA TYR A 49 -1.88 -40.88 -13.98
C TYR A 49 -1.07 -40.11 -15.04
N LYS A 50 -0.52 -40.81 -16.04
CA LYS A 50 0.31 -40.25 -17.13
C LYS A 50 1.47 -39.38 -16.65
N THR A 51 1.96 -39.63 -15.43
CA THR A 51 3.07 -38.87 -14.83
C THR A 51 4.12 -39.79 -14.22
N THR A 52 5.38 -39.41 -14.36
CA THR A 52 6.52 -40.00 -13.65
C THR A 52 6.78 -39.33 -12.31
N ASP A 53 6.23 -38.13 -12.07
CA ASP A 53 6.39 -37.37 -10.83
C ASP A 53 5.78 -38.08 -9.62
N ASN A 54 6.30 -37.75 -8.44
CA ASN A 54 5.75 -38.33 -7.20
C ASN A 54 4.40 -37.69 -6.93
N LEU A 55 3.38 -38.53 -6.71
CA LEU A 55 2.08 -38.03 -6.30
C LEU A 55 2.17 -37.46 -4.88
N PRO A 56 1.35 -36.42 -4.57
CA PRO A 56 1.24 -35.92 -3.21
C PRO A 56 0.90 -37.06 -2.27
N ARG A 57 1.72 -37.26 -1.24
CA ARG A 57 1.41 -38.27 -0.22
C ARG A 57 0.17 -37.83 0.54
N SER A 58 -0.68 -38.79 0.89
CA SER A 58 -1.81 -38.55 1.80
C SER A 58 -1.27 -38.00 3.12
N GLY A 59 -1.56 -36.73 3.39
CA GLY A 59 -1.19 -36.08 4.65
C GLY A 59 -2.01 -36.62 5.82
N ALA A 60 -1.59 -36.29 7.05
CA ALA A 60 -2.36 -36.60 8.24
C ALA A 60 -3.78 -35.98 8.16
N PRO A 61 -4.82 -36.71 8.60
CA PRO A 61 -6.19 -36.21 8.57
C PRO A 61 -6.31 -34.91 9.38
N ARG A 62 -7.11 -33.98 8.86
CA ARG A 62 -7.31 -32.67 9.51
C ARG A 62 -8.12 -32.85 10.78
N LYS A 63 -7.67 -32.22 11.87
CA LYS A 63 -8.38 -32.25 13.15
C LYS A 63 -9.72 -31.50 13.14
N ILE A 64 -9.87 -30.51 12.27
CA ILE A 64 -11.12 -29.75 12.10
C ILE A 64 -11.86 -30.33 10.88
N SER A 65 -13.09 -30.78 11.11
CA SER A 65 -13.96 -31.29 10.04
C SER A 65 -14.41 -30.18 9.09
N PRO A 66 -14.87 -30.50 7.86
CA PRO A 66 -15.43 -29.50 6.94
C PRO A 66 -16.60 -28.71 7.55
N ARG A 67 -17.42 -29.35 8.39
CA ARG A 67 -18.52 -28.70 9.12
C ARG A 67 -18.00 -27.72 10.17
N GLY A 68 -16.97 -28.12 10.95
CA GLY A 68 -16.31 -27.24 11.90
C GLY A 68 -15.65 -26.03 11.23
N LEU A 69 -15.05 -26.24 10.04
CA LEU A 69 -14.47 -25.16 9.23
C LEU A 69 -15.51 -24.13 8.77
N LYS A 70 -16.66 -24.59 8.25
CA LYS A 70 -17.76 -23.69 7.86
C LYS A 70 -18.28 -22.90 9.06
N MET A 71 -18.42 -23.55 10.21
CA MET A 71 -18.87 -22.90 11.45
C MET A 71 -17.93 -21.76 11.86
N ILE A 72 -16.62 -22.03 12.01
CA ILE A 72 -15.67 -21.00 12.45
C ILE A 72 -15.57 -19.84 11.44
N THR A 73 -15.64 -20.13 10.15
CA THR A 73 -15.57 -19.11 9.09
C THR A 73 -16.79 -18.21 9.15
N ARG A 74 -18.00 -18.78 9.27
CA ARG A 74 -19.25 -18.02 9.41
C ARG A 74 -19.26 -17.16 10.68
N THR A 75 -18.78 -17.69 11.81
CA THR A 75 -18.72 -16.94 13.07
C THR A 75 -17.80 -15.72 12.93
N VAL A 76 -16.62 -15.89 12.32
CA VAL A 76 -15.68 -14.77 12.10
C VAL A 76 -16.21 -13.77 11.08
N SER A 77 -16.89 -14.22 10.01
CA SER A 77 -17.52 -13.30 9.04
C SER A 77 -18.64 -12.47 9.66
N LYS A 78 -19.47 -13.06 10.53
CA LYS A 78 -20.56 -12.35 11.21
C LYS A 78 -20.06 -11.41 12.31
N ASN A 79 -19.02 -11.83 13.04
CA ASN A 79 -18.40 -11.02 14.08
C ASN A 79 -16.86 -11.10 13.97
N PRO A 80 -16.24 -10.20 13.20
CA PRO A 80 -14.78 -10.18 13.00
C PRO A 80 -13.95 -9.97 14.28
N ARG A 81 -14.59 -9.62 15.40
CA ARG A 81 -13.95 -9.45 16.71
C ARG A 81 -13.91 -10.72 17.56
N THR A 82 -14.53 -11.82 17.10
CA THR A 82 -14.50 -13.11 17.81
C THR A 82 -13.07 -13.57 18.05
N THR A 83 -12.75 -13.95 19.28
CA THR A 83 -11.38 -14.32 19.63
C THR A 83 -11.08 -15.77 19.26
N ARG A 84 -9.79 -16.09 19.15
CA ARG A 84 -9.35 -17.49 18.98
C ARG A 84 -9.79 -18.38 20.14
N GLY A 85 -9.96 -17.82 21.34
CA GLY A 85 -10.44 -18.55 22.51
C GLY A 85 -11.90 -18.97 22.33
N ASP A 86 -12.73 -18.04 21.88
CA ASP A 86 -14.15 -18.29 21.62
C ASP A 86 -14.34 -19.40 20.57
N LEU A 87 -13.56 -19.35 19.48
CA LEU A 87 -13.60 -20.39 18.44
C LEU A 87 -13.12 -21.77 18.92
N VAL A 88 -12.17 -21.82 19.85
CA VAL A 88 -11.76 -23.08 20.51
C VAL A 88 -12.92 -23.63 21.33
N ASN A 89 -13.57 -22.77 22.12
CA ASN A 89 -14.70 -23.15 22.97
C ASN A 89 -15.88 -23.63 22.12
N ASP A 90 -16.20 -22.96 21.02
CA ASP A 90 -17.28 -23.34 20.11
C ASP A 90 -17.01 -24.71 19.46
N LEU A 91 -15.78 -24.96 19.01
CA LEU A 91 -15.42 -26.27 18.46
C LEU A 91 -15.39 -27.36 19.54
N GLN A 92 -14.99 -27.02 20.77
CA GLN A 92 -15.03 -27.95 21.90
C GLN A 92 -16.47 -28.34 22.24
N ARG A 93 -17.42 -27.39 22.25
CA ARG A 93 -18.86 -27.68 22.40
C ARG A 93 -19.39 -28.57 21.28
N ALA A 94 -18.86 -28.44 20.06
CA ALA A 94 -19.15 -29.31 18.92
C ALA A 94 -18.35 -30.63 18.93
N GLY A 95 -17.73 -31.00 20.05
CA GLY A 95 -17.00 -32.27 20.22
C GLY A 95 -15.59 -32.30 19.64
N THR A 96 -15.05 -31.18 19.17
CA THR A 96 -13.72 -31.10 18.52
C THR A 96 -12.72 -30.30 19.36
N LYS A 97 -11.78 -30.99 20.04
CA LYS A 97 -10.75 -30.34 20.86
C LYS A 97 -9.57 -29.83 20.01
N VAL A 98 -9.41 -28.52 19.87
CA VAL A 98 -8.32 -27.90 19.07
C VAL A 98 -7.57 -26.83 19.87
N THR A 99 -6.37 -26.47 19.40
CA THR A 99 -5.58 -25.38 20.00
C THR A 99 -5.79 -24.06 19.25
N LYS A 100 -5.48 -22.93 19.89
CA LYS A 100 -5.50 -21.60 19.26
C LYS A 100 -4.60 -21.51 18.00
N ALA A 101 -3.51 -22.27 17.97
CA ALA A 101 -2.62 -22.37 16.81
C ALA A 101 -3.31 -23.09 15.63
N THR A 102 -4.03 -24.19 15.90
CA THR A 102 -4.82 -24.90 14.87
C THR A 102 -5.89 -23.98 14.26
N ILE A 103 -6.59 -23.18 15.08
CA ILE A 103 -7.54 -22.16 14.60
C ILE A 103 -6.83 -21.14 13.71
N SER A 104 -5.70 -20.57 14.16
CA SER A 104 -4.97 -19.54 13.40
C SER A 104 -4.51 -20.04 12.04
N ASN A 105 -3.91 -21.23 11.98
CA ASN A 105 -3.45 -21.83 10.72
C ASN A 105 -4.63 -22.16 9.80
N THR A 106 -5.78 -22.51 10.38
CA THR A 106 -6.98 -22.81 9.61
C THR A 106 -7.61 -21.54 9.02
N LEU A 107 -7.72 -20.47 9.80
CA LEU A 107 -8.22 -19.17 9.30
C LEU A 107 -7.25 -18.55 8.28
N ARG A 108 -5.93 -18.62 8.48
CA ARG A 108 -4.95 -18.15 7.48
C ARG A 108 -5.08 -18.89 6.14
N ARG A 109 -5.32 -20.20 6.17
CA ARG A 109 -5.60 -21.00 4.95
C ARG A 109 -6.93 -20.64 4.27
N GLN A 110 -7.79 -19.86 4.92
CA GLN A 110 -9.00 -19.29 4.33
C GLN A 110 -8.81 -17.80 3.95
N GLY A 111 -7.58 -17.30 3.96
CA GLY A 111 -7.27 -15.88 3.67
C GLY A 111 -7.54 -14.94 4.85
N LEU A 112 -7.98 -15.45 6.00
CA LEU A 112 -8.32 -14.61 7.15
C LEU A 112 -7.09 -14.40 8.05
N LYS A 113 -6.65 -13.14 8.12
CA LYS A 113 -5.57 -12.68 9.00
C LYS A 113 -6.12 -11.88 10.17
N SER A 114 -5.49 -12.06 11.33
CA SER A 114 -5.77 -11.25 12.51
C SER A 114 -5.02 -9.93 12.40
N CYS A 115 -5.76 -8.84 12.29
CA CYS A 115 -5.25 -7.49 12.19
C CYS A 115 -5.80 -6.62 13.33
N SER A 116 -5.09 -5.56 13.68
CA SER A 116 -5.63 -4.52 14.57
C SER A 116 -6.78 -3.80 13.86
N ALA A 117 -7.92 -3.67 14.53
CA ALA A 117 -9.03 -2.87 14.01
C ALA A 117 -8.59 -1.40 13.86
N ARG A 118 -8.89 -0.80 12.71
CA ARG A 118 -8.63 0.62 12.48
C ARG A 118 -9.53 1.44 13.40
N ARG A 119 -8.95 2.36 14.16
CA ARG A 119 -9.71 3.34 14.93
C ARG A 119 -10.23 4.38 13.94
N VAL A 120 -11.54 4.51 13.85
CA VAL A 120 -12.22 5.53 13.05
C VAL A 120 -13.23 6.24 13.93
N PRO A 121 -13.48 7.55 13.72
CA PRO A 121 -14.56 8.25 14.41
C PRO A 121 -15.89 7.54 14.16
N LEU A 122 -16.77 7.50 15.17
CA LEU A 122 -18.10 6.92 15.00
C LEU A 122 -18.98 7.91 14.24
N LEU A 123 -19.14 7.68 12.93
CA LEU A 123 -19.94 8.54 12.07
C LEU A 123 -21.43 8.25 12.23
N LYS A 124 -22.21 9.29 12.51
CA LYS A 124 -23.68 9.25 12.41
C LYS A 124 -24.10 9.24 10.93
N PRO A 125 -25.28 8.72 10.57
CA PRO A 125 -25.78 8.72 9.18
C PRO A 125 -25.79 10.11 8.53
N VAL A 126 -26.06 11.16 9.31
CA VAL A 126 -25.99 12.55 8.84
C VAL A 126 -24.58 12.96 8.39
N HIS A 127 -23.53 12.53 9.11
CA HIS A 127 -22.14 12.80 8.74
C HIS A 127 -21.76 12.04 7.46
N VAL A 128 -22.22 10.80 7.31
CA VAL A 128 -21.99 10.01 6.10
C VAL A 128 -22.59 10.68 4.87
N ARG A 129 -23.85 11.16 4.96
CA ARG A 129 -24.50 11.89 3.86
C ARG A 129 -23.78 13.17 3.49
N ALA A 130 -23.40 13.99 4.47
CA ALA A 130 -22.69 15.24 4.22
C ALA A 130 -21.30 15.00 3.58
N ARG A 131 -20.57 13.99 4.05
CA ARG A 131 -19.27 13.60 3.47
C ARG A 131 -19.41 13.11 2.03
N LEU A 132 -20.43 12.28 1.75
CA LEU A 132 -20.67 11.77 0.42
C LEU A 132 -21.11 12.88 -0.55
N LYS A 133 -21.93 13.83 -0.08
CA LYS A 133 -22.31 15.02 -0.85
C LYS A 133 -21.05 15.82 -1.23
N PHE A 134 -20.24 16.20 -0.23
CA PHE A 134 -18.99 16.93 -0.44
C PHE A 134 -18.07 16.22 -1.44
N ALA A 135 -17.84 14.92 -1.26
CA ALA A 135 -16.95 14.15 -2.13
C ALA A 135 -17.47 14.03 -3.57
N ARG A 136 -18.79 14.02 -3.79
CA ARG A 136 -19.38 14.00 -5.14
C ARG A 136 -19.32 15.35 -5.82
N GLU A 137 -19.57 16.43 -5.07
CA GLU A 137 -19.56 17.79 -5.62
C GLU A 137 -18.16 18.22 -6.06
N HIS A 138 -17.12 17.73 -5.41
CA HIS A 138 -15.73 18.09 -5.71
C HIS A 138 -14.93 16.96 -6.39
N LEU A 139 -15.62 15.95 -6.94
CA LEU A 139 -14.95 14.80 -7.58
C LEU A 139 -14.27 15.20 -8.89
N ASP A 140 -14.92 16.07 -9.64
CA ASP A 140 -14.50 16.52 -10.97
C ASP A 140 -13.79 17.90 -10.93
N ASP A 141 -13.52 18.41 -9.73
CA ASP A 141 -12.84 19.70 -9.54
C ASP A 141 -11.41 19.63 -10.08
N PRO A 142 -10.98 20.63 -10.87
CA PRO A 142 -9.64 20.65 -11.44
C PRO A 142 -8.57 20.80 -10.36
N GLU A 143 -7.38 20.27 -10.62
CA GLU A 143 -6.26 20.32 -9.68
C GLU A 143 -5.88 21.76 -9.31
N GLU A 144 -6.02 22.72 -10.24
CA GLU A 144 -5.70 24.12 -9.97
C GLU A 144 -6.57 24.73 -8.87
N ASP A 145 -7.81 24.25 -8.69
CA ASP A 145 -8.70 24.72 -7.64
C ASP A 145 -8.20 24.25 -6.27
N TRP A 146 -7.77 22.99 -6.18
CA TRP A 146 -7.17 22.41 -4.98
C TRP A 146 -5.80 23.00 -4.64
N GLU A 147 -4.99 23.35 -5.64
CA GLU A 147 -3.74 24.10 -5.44
C GLU A 147 -3.97 25.48 -4.85
N ASN A 148 -5.15 26.06 -5.07
CA ASN A 148 -5.54 27.37 -4.59
C ASN A 148 -6.30 27.33 -3.25
N VAL A 149 -6.34 26.17 -2.58
CA VAL A 149 -6.88 26.02 -1.22
C VAL A 149 -5.78 26.22 -0.18
N ILE A 150 -6.08 27.01 0.85
CA ILE A 150 -5.29 27.10 2.08
C ILE A 150 -5.99 26.26 3.15
N TRP A 151 -5.37 25.14 3.50
CA TRP A 151 -5.81 24.25 4.57
C TRP A 151 -5.31 24.75 5.91
N SER A 152 -6.11 24.60 6.96
CA SER A 152 -5.70 24.97 8.32
C SER A 152 -6.25 23.99 9.36
N ASP A 153 -5.54 23.87 10.47
CA ASP A 153 -5.94 23.05 11.60
C ASP A 153 -5.09 23.35 12.85
N GLU A 154 -5.56 22.82 13.99
CA GLU A 154 -4.83 22.81 15.25
C GLU A 154 -4.35 21.42 15.62
N THR A 155 -3.09 21.29 16.09
CA THR A 155 -2.62 20.02 16.65
C THR A 155 -1.98 20.19 18.02
N LYS A 156 -2.18 19.18 18.86
CA LYS A 156 -1.49 19.04 20.14
C LYS A 156 -0.27 18.13 19.97
N ILE A 157 0.89 18.60 20.42
CA ILE A 157 2.11 17.80 20.52
C ILE A 157 2.52 17.71 21.98
N GLU A 158 2.67 16.47 22.47
CA GLU A 158 3.01 16.17 23.87
C GLU A 158 4.50 15.95 24.00
N LEU A 159 5.13 16.50 25.05
CA LEU A 159 6.58 16.37 25.28
C LEU A 159 6.98 14.91 25.54
N PHE A 160 6.19 14.19 26.35
CA PHE A 160 6.40 12.77 26.68
C PHE A 160 5.25 11.88 26.20
N GLY A 161 4.49 12.32 25.19
CA GLY A 161 3.35 11.58 24.66
C GLY A 161 3.74 10.52 23.63
N LYS A 162 3.07 9.37 23.68
CA LYS A 162 3.26 8.28 22.72
C LYS A 162 2.59 8.62 21.39
N ASN A 163 3.34 9.17 20.42
CA ASN A 163 2.86 9.30 19.04
C ASN A 163 2.99 8.01 18.22
N SER A 164 3.67 6.98 18.74
CA SER A 164 3.77 5.67 18.09
C SER A 164 3.93 4.53 19.10
N THR A 165 3.48 3.34 18.74
CA THR A 165 3.75 2.09 19.48
C THR A 165 5.23 1.72 19.33
N CYS A 166 6.02 1.87 20.39
CA CYS A 166 7.40 1.37 20.42
C CYS A 166 7.42 -0.13 20.72
N ARG A 167 8.12 -0.90 19.88
CA ARG A 167 8.34 -2.33 20.09
C ARG A 167 9.67 -2.51 20.81
N VAL A 168 9.65 -3.20 21.95
CA VAL A 168 10.84 -3.51 22.74
C VAL A 168 11.16 -5.00 22.61
N TRP A 169 12.42 -5.32 22.29
CA TRP A 169 12.94 -6.68 22.36
C TRP A 169 13.41 -6.96 23.79
N ARG A 170 12.81 -7.94 24.47
CA ARG A 170 13.15 -8.27 25.87
C ARG A 170 13.10 -9.77 26.12
N ARG A 171 13.89 -10.24 27.09
CA ARG A 171 13.82 -11.61 27.62
C ARG A 171 12.55 -11.80 28.47
N LYS A 172 12.13 -13.04 28.69
CA LYS A 172 10.99 -13.39 29.57
C LYS A 172 11.25 -12.83 30.98
N ASN A 173 10.23 -12.26 31.63
CA ASN A 173 10.27 -11.59 32.95
C ASN A 173 11.07 -10.28 33.03
N ALA A 174 11.64 -9.77 31.94
CA ALA A 174 12.37 -8.52 31.94
C ALA A 174 11.46 -7.28 31.79
N GLU A 175 10.20 -7.38 32.17
CA GLU A 175 9.17 -6.46 31.69
C GLU A 175 9.11 -5.11 32.36
N LEU A 176 9.53 -5.04 33.62
CA LEU A 176 9.51 -3.83 34.44
C LEU A 176 10.86 -3.12 34.49
N HIS A 177 11.91 -3.65 33.82
CA HIS A 177 13.19 -2.94 33.78
C HIS A 177 13.04 -1.60 33.08
N ALA A 178 13.65 -0.54 33.63
CA ALA A 178 13.61 0.82 33.10
C ALA A 178 13.97 0.91 31.60
N LYS A 179 14.91 0.09 31.12
CA LYS A 179 15.29 0.00 29.70
C LYS A 179 14.23 -0.63 28.78
N ASN A 180 13.27 -1.35 29.35
CA ASN A 180 12.20 -2.06 28.65
C ASN A 180 10.81 -1.45 28.91
N THR A 181 10.75 -0.44 29.77
CA THR A 181 9.56 0.35 30.06
C THR A 181 9.73 1.72 29.42
N ILE A 182 8.60 2.34 29.08
CA ILE A 182 8.58 3.73 28.65
C ILE A 182 8.10 4.50 29.87
N PRO A 183 8.89 5.42 30.43
CA PRO A 183 8.46 6.24 31.56
C PRO A 183 7.14 6.95 31.22
N THR A 184 6.10 6.71 32.02
CA THR A 184 4.81 7.39 31.89
C THR A 184 4.63 8.34 33.06
N VAL A 185 4.58 9.63 32.80
CA VAL A 185 4.25 10.63 33.83
C VAL A 185 2.73 10.71 33.99
N LYS A 186 2.22 10.56 35.22
CA LYS A 186 0.77 10.61 35.51
C LYS A 186 0.14 11.96 35.11
N HIS A 187 0.87 13.08 35.20
CA HIS A 187 0.37 14.43 34.85
C HIS A 187 1.47 15.46 34.44
N GLY A 188 2.62 15.06 33.86
CA GLY A 188 3.85 15.87 34.04
C GLY A 188 4.73 16.23 32.84
N GLY A 189 4.30 16.07 31.59
CA GLY A 189 5.18 16.40 30.44
C GLY A 189 4.99 17.79 29.85
N GLY A 190 3.82 18.38 30.02
CA GLY A 190 3.42 19.52 29.21
C GLY A 190 3.14 19.13 27.76
N ASN A 191 2.46 20.03 27.07
CA ASN A 191 2.15 19.93 25.66
C ASN A 191 2.15 21.33 25.07
N ILE A 192 2.32 21.41 23.76
CA ILE A 192 2.07 22.63 23.01
C ILE A 192 0.88 22.40 22.09
N MET A 193 0.03 23.43 22.00
CA MET A 193 -0.99 23.52 20.97
C MET A 193 -0.41 24.37 19.84
N LEU A 194 -0.45 23.86 18.63
CA LEU A 194 0.04 24.54 17.44
C LEU A 194 -1.13 24.79 16.50
N TRP A 195 -1.17 25.98 15.90
CA TRP A 195 -2.00 26.28 14.74
C TRP A 195 -1.09 26.47 13.54
N CYS A 196 -1.49 25.94 12.39
CA CYS A 196 -0.84 26.28 11.13
C CYS A 196 -1.83 26.34 9.97
N CYS A 197 -1.32 26.80 8.84
CA CYS A 197 -1.96 26.60 7.55
C CYS A 197 -0.93 26.14 6.53
N PHE A 198 -1.39 25.53 5.43
CA PHE A 198 -0.54 25.15 4.30
C PHE A 198 -1.35 25.11 3.00
N SER A 199 -0.65 25.06 1.87
CA SER A 199 -1.24 24.86 0.53
C SER A 199 -0.41 23.84 -0.24
N ALA A 200 -0.81 23.50 -1.47
CA ALA A 200 0.03 22.71 -2.38
C ALA A 200 1.43 23.32 -2.58
N LYS A 201 1.57 24.64 -2.44
CA LYS A 201 2.84 25.37 -2.55
C LYS A 201 3.70 25.32 -1.29
N GLY A 202 3.21 24.70 -0.22
CA GLY A 202 3.99 24.47 0.99
C GLY A 202 3.39 24.92 2.31
N PRO A 203 4.18 24.74 3.39
CA PRO A 203 3.80 25.17 4.73
C PRO A 203 3.66 26.68 4.82
N GLY A 204 2.55 27.13 5.40
CA GLY A 204 2.39 28.49 5.89
C GLY A 204 3.02 28.66 7.27
N ARG A 205 2.64 29.73 7.97
CA ARG A 205 3.15 30.01 9.31
C ARG A 205 2.64 29.01 10.34
N LEU A 206 3.56 28.53 11.19
CA LEU A 206 3.27 27.73 12.38
C LEU A 206 3.30 28.62 13.63
N ILE A 207 2.33 28.46 14.53
CA ILE A 207 2.19 29.31 15.71
C ILE A 207 1.85 28.47 16.92
N ARG A 208 2.52 28.74 18.04
CA ARG A 208 2.11 28.24 19.35
C ARG A 208 0.94 29.01 19.92
N VAL A 209 -0.10 28.27 20.28
CA VAL A 209 -1.27 28.78 21.00
C VAL A 209 -1.04 28.51 22.49
N LYS A 210 -0.78 29.58 23.26
CA LYS A 210 -0.39 29.47 24.68
C LYS A 210 -1.57 29.14 25.60
N GLU A 211 -2.78 29.52 25.21
CA GLU A 211 -3.99 29.37 26.02
C GLU A 211 -5.06 28.57 25.27
N ARG A 212 -6.16 28.25 25.96
CA ARG A 212 -7.31 27.62 25.32
C ARG A 212 -7.90 28.56 24.28
N MET A 213 -7.79 28.18 23.01
CA MET A 213 -8.25 29.02 21.90
C MET A 213 -9.75 29.30 22.01
N ASN A 214 -10.10 30.59 22.10
CA ASN A 214 -11.48 31.06 21.96
C ASN A 214 -11.69 31.69 20.57
N GLY A 215 -12.93 32.03 20.23
CA GLY A 215 -13.26 32.59 18.91
C GLY A 215 -12.58 33.95 18.63
N ALA A 216 -12.29 34.76 19.64
CA ALA A 216 -11.59 36.05 19.45
C ALA A 216 -10.10 35.84 19.13
N MET A 217 -9.43 34.98 19.90
CA MET A 217 -8.05 34.57 19.65
C MET A 217 -7.90 33.91 18.28
N TYR A 218 -8.88 33.09 17.88
CA TYR A 218 -8.87 32.48 16.55
C TYR A 218 -8.90 33.54 15.43
N ARG A 219 -9.79 34.53 15.51
CA ARG A 219 -9.83 35.64 14.54
C ARG A 219 -8.54 36.44 14.52
N GLU A 220 -7.92 36.65 15.68
CA GLU A 220 -6.62 37.32 15.79
C GLU A 220 -5.50 36.51 15.12
N ILE A 221 -5.45 35.19 15.34
CA ILE A 221 -4.51 34.27 14.70
C ILE A 221 -4.68 34.33 13.17
N LEU A 222 -5.92 34.23 12.67
CA LEU A 222 -6.19 34.34 11.24
C LEU A 222 -5.75 35.70 10.69
N SER A 223 -6.10 36.80 11.37
CA SER A 223 -5.74 38.16 10.95
C SER A 223 -4.23 38.36 10.84
N LYS A 224 -3.47 37.84 11.81
CA LYS A 224 -2.02 38.03 11.89
C LYS A 224 -1.24 37.07 10.98
N ASN A 225 -1.82 35.92 10.59
CA ASN A 225 -1.01 34.84 10.00
C ASN A 225 -1.54 34.27 8.70
N LEU A 226 -2.86 34.28 8.47
CA LEU A 226 -3.42 33.71 7.23
C LEU A 226 -3.00 34.53 6.01
N LEU A 227 -3.18 35.86 6.07
CA LEU A 227 -2.80 36.75 4.96
C LEU A 227 -1.29 36.76 4.68
N PRO A 228 -0.40 36.87 5.69
CA PRO A 228 1.03 36.72 5.45
C PRO A 228 1.41 35.35 4.87
N SER A 229 0.77 34.26 5.31
CA SER A 229 1.02 32.93 4.75
C SER A 229 0.59 32.84 3.29
N ALA A 230 -0.61 33.36 2.95
CA ALA A 230 -1.08 33.40 1.56
C ALA A 230 -0.15 34.20 0.64
N ARG A 231 0.42 35.32 1.14
CA ARG A 231 1.41 36.13 0.40
C ARG A 231 2.74 35.39 0.24
N ALA A 232 3.25 34.78 1.31
CA ALA A 232 4.51 34.01 1.27
C ALA A 232 4.42 32.82 0.30
N LEU A 233 3.27 32.14 0.28
CA LEU A 233 2.95 31.04 -0.63
C LEU A 233 2.61 31.50 -2.05
N LYS A 234 2.59 32.82 -2.34
CA LYS A 234 2.25 33.39 -3.65
C LYS A 234 0.92 32.84 -4.20
N MET A 235 -0.12 32.82 -3.35
CA MET A 235 -1.44 32.31 -3.72
C MET A 235 -2.10 33.15 -4.82
N LYS A 236 -2.84 32.50 -5.74
CA LYS A 236 -3.55 33.20 -6.82
C LYS A 236 -4.73 33.99 -6.22
N ARG A 237 -5.25 34.97 -6.95
CA ARG A 237 -6.49 35.65 -6.55
C ARG A 237 -7.63 34.63 -6.41
N GLY A 238 -8.54 34.87 -5.47
CA GLY A 238 -9.70 34.01 -5.26
C GLY A 238 -9.41 32.69 -4.54
N TRP A 239 -8.26 32.56 -3.86
CA TRP A 239 -7.95 31.41 -3.02
C TRP A 239 -9.03 31.15 -1.97
N VAL A 240 -9.19 29.88 -1.63
CA VAL A 240 -10.23 29.39 -0.72
C VAL A 240 -9.60 28.97 0.60
N PHE A 241 -10.23 29.33 1.71
CA PHE A 241 -9.80 28.97 3.04
C PHE A 241 -10.58 27.75 3.54
N GLN A 242 -9.86 26.73 4.01
CA GLN A 242 -10.46 25.58 4.68
C GLN A 242 -10.15 25.63 6.19
N HIS A 243 -11.20 25.43 6.98
CA HIS A 243 -11.12 25.15 8.41
C HIS A 243 -12.22 24.16 8.81
N ASP A 244 -12.09 23.53 9.98
CA ASP A 244 -13.09 22.57 10.44
C ASP A 244 -14.36 23.25 10.99
N ASN A 245 -15.34 22.42 11.36
CA ASN A 245 -16.63 22.87 11.88
C ASN A 245 -16.66 23.00 13.42
N ASP A 246 -15.53 23.27 14.07
CA ASP A 246 -15.51 23.57 15.50
C ASP A 246 -16.48 24.73 15.82
N PRO A 247 -17.23 24.69 16.93
CA PRO A 247 -18.08 25.80 17.37
C PRO A 247 -17.40 27.18 17.31
N LYS A 248 -16.09 27.27 17.57
CA LYS A 248 -15.33 28.54 17.51
C LYS A 248 -15.18 29.09 16.09
N HIS A 249 -15.14 28.20 15.10
CA HIS A 249 -15.03 28.52 13.67
C HIS A 249 -16.40 28.87 13.07
N THR A 250 -17.44 28.19 13.52
CA THR A 250 -18.81 28.33 13.00
C THR A 250 -19.66 29.39 13.71
N ALA A 251 -19.15 29.95 14.81
CA ALA A 251 -19.78 31.06 15.54
C ALA A 251 -20.10 32.25 14.61
N TRP A 252 -21.24 32.90 14.85
CA TRP A 252 -21.71 34.02 14.04
C TRP A 252 -20.66 35.12 13.89
N ALA A 253 -19.99 35.52 14.98
CA ALA A 253 -18.95 36.53 14.95
C ALA A 253 -17.73 36.15 14.07
N THR A 254 -17.38 34.86 14.01
CA THR A 254 -16.28 34.37 13.16
C THR A 254 -16.71 34.36 11.69
N LYS A 255 -17.92 33.87 11.38
CA LYS A 255 -18.48 33.91 10.02
C LYS A 255 -18.63 35.34 9.49
N GLU A 256 -19.13 36.25 10.33
CA GLU A 256 -19.28 37.66 9.96
C GLU A 256 -17.92 38.32 9.71
N TRP A 257 -16.91 38.02 10.53
CA TRP A 257 -15.55 38.50 10.35
C TRP A 257 -14.93 38.00 9.04
N LEU A 258 -15.07 36.71 8.72
CA LEU A 258 -14.59 36.12 7.45
C LEU A 258 -15.27 36.80 6.25
N ARG A 259 -16.57 37.06 6.34
CA ARG A 259 -17.33 37.79 5.31
C ARG A 259 -16.82 39.23 5.13
N LYS A 260 -16.60 39.96 6.24
CA LYS A 260 -16.06 41.34 6.22
C LYS A 260 -14.64 41.41 5.65
N LYS A 261 -13.86 40.34 5.78
CA LYS A 261 -12.51 40.22 5.20
C LYS A 261 -12.49 39.64 3.79
N HIS A 262 -13.67 39.35 3.22
CA HIS A 262 -13.83 38.78 1.88
C HIS A 262 -13.11 37.43 1.68
N PHE A 263 -13.01 36.61 2.72
CA PHE A 263 -12.49 35.25 2.58
C PHE A 263 -13.56 34.31 2.01
N LYS A 264 -13.19 33.56 0.97
CA LYS A 264 -13.99 32.41 0.50
C LYS A 264 -13.68 31.23 1.41
N VAL A 265 -14.71 30.63 2.00
CA VAL A 265 -14.56 29.50 2.92
C VAL A 265 -15.07 28.23 2.22
N LEU A 266 -14.29 27.16 2.25
CA LEU A 266 -14.66 25.86 1.70
C LEU A 266 -15.77 25.23 2.57
N GLU A 267 -16.84 24.73 1.96
CA GLU A 267 -17.83 23.92 2.69
C GLU A 267 -17.15 22.65 3.19
N TRP A 268 -17.28 22.36 4.49
CA TRP A 268 -16.57 21.23 5.10
C TRP A 268 -17.53 20.27 5.80
N PRO A 269 -17.46 18.95 5.57
CA PRO A 269 -18.25 17.98 6.31
C PRO A 269 -17.68 17.74 7.72
N SER A 270 -18.52 17.77 8.75
CA SER A 270 -18.10 17.52 10.14
C SER A 270 -17.46 16.13 10.32
N GLN A 271 -16.56 16.00 11.30
CA GLN A 271 -15.83 14.75 11.62
C GLN A 271 -15.09 14.14 10.43
N SER A 272 -14.40 14.98 9.64
CA SER A 272 -13.69 14.56 8.44
C SER A 272 -12.20 14.89 8.45
N PRO A 273 -11.44 14.49 9.49
CA PRO A 273 -10.00 14.73 9.52
C PRO A 273 -9.27 14.01 8.36
N ASP A 274 -9.79 12.87 7.91
CA ASP A 274 -9.23 12.10 6.80
C ASP A 274 -9.33 12.81 5.44
N LEU A 275 -10.21 13.80 5.30
CA LEU A 275 -10.30 14.63 4.10
C LEU A 275 -9.34 15.84 4.18
N ASN A 276 -8.85 16.20 5.37
CA ASN A 276 -7.96 17.34 5.54
C ASN A 276 -6.49 16.88 5.38
N PRO A 277 -5.78 17.26 4.31
CA PRO A 277 -4.42 16.79 4.07
C PRO A 277 -3.40 17.29 5.11
N ILE A 278 -3.74 18.32 5.90
CA ILE A 278 -2.86 18.83 6.97
C ILE A 278 -2.57 17.79 8.06
N GLU A 279 -3.47 16.82 8.25
CA GLU A 279 -3.29 15.71 9.19
C GLU A 279 -2.07 14.84 8.82
N ASN A 280 -1.74 14.77 7.53
CA ASN A 280 -0.53 14.11 7.07
C ASN A 280 0.72 14.90 7.46
N LEU A 281 0.70 16.23 7.35
CA LEU A 281 1.80 17.10 7.77
C LEU A 281 1.98 17.04 9.29
N TRP A 282 0.89 17.04 10.07
CA TRP A 282 0.96 16.88 11.52
C TRP A 282 1.58 15.58 11.95
N ARG A 283 1.25 14.50 11.25
CA ARG A 283 1.86 13.20 11.51
C ARG A 283 3.36 13.25 11.24
N GLU A 284 3.78 13.85 10.13
CA GLU A 284 5.20 13.96 9.76
C GLU A 284 5.98 14.80 10.78
N LEU A 285 5.46 15.97 11.13
CA LEU A 285 6.03 16.82 12.16
C LEU A 285 6.21 16.06 13.47
N LYS A 286 5.19 15.31 13.91
CA LYS A 286 5.24 14.49 15.14
C LYS A 286 6.30 13.40 15.08
N ILE A 287 6.58 12.83 13.91
CA ILE A 287 7.64 11.82 13.73
C ILE A 287 9.01 12.48 13.85
N ARG A 288 9.26 13.57 13.12
CA ARG A 288 10.54 14.30 13.16
C ARG A 288 10.85 14.86 14.54
N VAL A 289 9.86 15.44 15.20
CA VAL A 289 9.98 15.93 16.58
C VAL A 289 10.30 14.78 17.55
N ALA A 290 9.66 13.61 17.40
CA ALA A 290 9.92 12.46 18.26
C ALA A 290 11.34 11.90 18.09
N GLN A 291 11.91 11.95 16.88
CA GLN A 291 13.29 11.54 16.61
C GLN A 291 14.31 12.42 17.33
N ARG A 292 14.03 13.72 17.48
CA ARG A 292 14.91 14.67 18.16
C ARG A 292 14.80 14.66 19.69
N GLN A 293 13.84 13.94 20.24
CA GLN A 293 13.67 13.74 21.70
C GLN A 293 13.77 15.04 22.52
N PRO A 294 12.84 15.99 22.34
CA PRO A 294 12.81 17.24 23.10
C PRO A 294 12.72 16.97 24.60
N GLN A 295 13.50 17.72 25.39
CA GLN A 295 13.62 17.52 26.85
C GLN A 295 12.74 18.48 27.67
N ASN A 296 12.29 19.59 27.08
CA ASN A 296 11.43 20.58 27.73
C ASN A 296 10.50 21.26 26.70
N ILE A 297 9.52 22.03 27.18
CA ILE A 297 8.50 22.67 26.32
C ILE A 297 9.10 23.70 25.36
N THR A 298 10.13 24.44 25.77
CA THR A 298 10.80 25.44 24.93
C THR A 298 11.53 24.76 23.77
N ALA A 299 12.34 23.74 24.08
CA ALA A 299 13.01 22.91 23.08
C ALA A 299 11.99 22.21 22.16
N LEU A 300 10.84 21.77 22.68
CA LEU A 300 9.77 21.19 21.87
C LEU A 300 9.22 22.21 20.87
N GLU A 301 8.99 23.45 21.28
CA GLU A 301 8.51 24.52 20.40
C GLU A 301 9.55 24.86 19.32
N GLU A 302 10.81 25.08 19.70
CA GLU A 302 11.91 25.37 18.78
C GLU A 302 12.08 24.26 17.75
N ILE A 303 12.13 23.00 18.18
CA ILE A 303 12.22 21.84 17.29
C ILE A 303 11.01 21.78 16.36
N CYS A 304 9.80 22.06 16.83
CA CYS A 304 8.63 22.08 15.96
C CYS A 304 8.75 23.15 14.88
N MET A 305 9.22 24.36 15.23
CA MET A 305 9.41 25.45 14.27
C MET A 305 10.51 25.13 13.26
N GLU A 306 11.64 24.59 13.71
CA GLU A 306 12.76 24.17 12.85
C GLU A 306 12.34 23.06 11.88
N GLU A 307 11.70 22.00 12.37
CA GLU A 307 11.27 20.88 11.53
C GLU A 307 10.15 21.29 10.57
N TRP A 308 9.26 22.21 10.99
CA TRP A 308 8.23 22.77 10.11
C TRP A 308 8.82 23.60 8.97
N ALA A 309 9.85 24.39 9.23
CA ALA A 309 10.55 25.17 8.19
C ALA A 309 11.31 24.27 7.19
N LYS A 310 11.72 23.07 7.62
CA LYS A 310 12.33 22.06 6.76
C LYS A 310 11.31 21.23 5.99
N LEU A 311 10.01 21.32 6.31
CA LEU A 311 9.00 20.69 5.48
C LEU A 311 8.99 21.44 4.14
N PRO A 312 9.29 20.77 3.03
CA PRO A 312 9.34 21.47 1.76
C PRO A 312 7.93 21.84 1.32
N ALA A 313 7.89 22.72 0.32
CA ALA A 313 6.69 22.92 -0.46
C ALA A 313 6.15 21.56 -0.89
N THR A 314 4.96 21.15 -0.39
CA THR A 314 4.39 19.82 -0.65
C THR A 314 4.01 19.67 -2.11
N GLY A 315 5.00 19.49 -2.97
CA GLY A 315 4.82 18.91 -4.29
C GLY A 315 4.46 17.44 -4.14
N LYS A 316 3.80 16.88 -5.16
CA LYS A 316 3.45 15.44 -5.27
C LYS A 316 4.63 14.53 -4.90
N VAL A 317 5.85 14.94 -5.24
CA VAL A 317 7.12 14.27 -4.97
C VAL A 317 7.35 14.02 -3.48
N GLU A 318 7.14 15.01 -2.61
CA GLU A 318 7.38 14.86 -1.16
C GLU A 318 6.42 13.84 -0.53
N SER A 319 5.16 13.85 -1.00
CA SER A 319 4.16 12.89 -0.55
C SER A 319 4.53 11.45 -0.93
N TRP A 320 5.16 11.25 -2.10
CA TRP A 320 5.70 9.96 -2.51
C TRP A 320 6.85 9.53 -1.60
N LEU A 321 7.81 10.42 -1.31
CA LEU A 321 8.95 10.13 -0.45
C LEU A 321 8.50 9.69 0.96
N ILE A 322 7.58 10.44 1.57
CA ILE A 322 7.00 10.10 2.88
C ILE A 322 6.30 8.73 2.83
N LEU A 323 5.55 8.44 1.75
CA LEU A 323 4.89 7.15 1.59
C LEU A 323 5.90 6.00 1.49
N MET A 324 6.93 6.18 0.68
CA MET A 324 7.96 5.17 0.40
C MET A 324 8.73 4.81 1.66
N GLU A 325 9.21 5.80 2.42
CA GLU A 325 9.89 5.57 3.70
C GLU A 325 8.99 4.85 4.70
N ARG A 326 7.75 5.33 4.86
CA ARG A 326 6.79 4.77 5.81
C ARG A 326 6.42 3.32 5.49
N ARG A 327 6.30 2.98 4.21
CA ARG A 327 5.88 1.66 3.74
C ARG A 327 7.04 0.72 3.43
N LYS A 328 8.29 1.22 3.52
CA LYS A 328 9.50 0.50 3.11
C LYS A 328 9.40 0.04 1.66
N VAL A 329 9.06 0.99 0.79
CA VAL A 329 9.00 0.77 -0.66
C VAL A 329 10.29 1.32 -1.24
N ASP A 330 11.09 0.45 -1.86
CA ASP A 330 12.37 0.83 -2.44
C ASP A 330 12.26 1.26 -3.91
N ILE A 331 11.21 0.79 -4.60
CA ILE A 331 10.90 1.08 -6.00
C ILE A 331 9.42 1.44 -6.11
N LEU A 332 9.11 2.62 -6.67
CA LEU A 332 7.74 3.09 -6.89
C LEU A 332 7.57 3.54 -8.34
N CYS A 333 6.64 2.89 -9.05
CA CYS A 333 6.16 3.39 -10.34
C CYS A 333 5.13 4.50 -10.10
N VAL A 334 5.25 5.61 -10.81
CA VAL A 334 4.34 6.74 -10.75
C VAL A 334 3.79 7.04 -12.14
N GLN A 335 2.48 7.31 -12.21
CA GLN A 335 1.75 7.68 -13.43
C GLN A 335 1.17 9.08 -13.29
N GLU A 336 0.73 9.66 -14.41
CA GLU A 336 0.22 11.04 -14.49
C GLU A 336 1.20 12.07 -13.91
N THR A 337 2.49 11.91 -14.21
CA THR A 337 3.50 12.85 -13.73
C THR A 337 3.29 14.25 -14.31
N ARG A 338 2.76 14.35 -15.54
CA ARG A 338 2.51 15.60 -16.28
C ARG A 338 3.75 16.48 -16.33
N TRP A 339 4.91 15.83 -16.49
CA TRP A 339 6.20 16.48 -16.58
C TRP A 339 6.76 16.38 -17.99
N LYS A 340 7.14 17.53 -18.56
CA LYS A 340 7.79 17.56 -19.86
C LYS A 340 9.27 17.21 -19.76
N GLY A 341 9.69 16.24 -20.56
CA GLY A 341 11.08 15.90 -20.80
C GLY A 341 11.43 14.47 -20.44
N SER A 342 12.70 14.16 -20.68
CA SER A 342 13.33 12.87 -20.44
C SER A 342 14.51 13.08 -19.51
N LYS A 343 14.31 12.93 -18.20
CA LYS A 343 15.34 13.27 -17.21
C LYS A 343 15.41 12.24 -16.08
N ALA A 344 16.51 12.31 -15.34
CA ALA A 344 16.65 11.71 -14.03
C ALA A 344 17.20 12.76 -13.08
N HIS A 345 16.60 12.92 -11.90
CA HIS A 345 17.12 13.83 -10.88
C HIS A 345 16.86 13.28 -9.48
N SER A 346 17.78 13.58 -8.56
CA SER A 346 17.61 13.26 -7.15
C SER A 346 16.52 14.16 -6.57
N ILE A 347 15.57 13.55 -5.87
CA ILE A 347 14.37 14.23 -5.37
C ILE A 347 14.41 14.46 -3.85
N GLY A 348 15.52 14.11 -3.20
CA GLY A 348 15.69 14.21 -1.74
C GLY A 348 15.42 12.88 -1.01
N ALA A 349 15.63 12.87 0.30
CA ALA A 349 15.40 11.70 1.18
C ALA A 349 16.11 10.39 0.76
N GLY A 350 17.17 10.48 -0.04
CA GLY A 350 17.86 9.29 -0.57
C GLY A 350 17.07 8.56 -1.65
N PHE A 351 16.32 9.29 -2.49
CA PHE A 351 15.64 8.74 -3.66
C PHE A 351 15.92 9.56 -4.93
N LYS A 352 15.84 8.87 -6.07
CA LYS A 352 16.02 9.41 -7.41
C LYS A 352 14.85 9.06 -8.30
N LEU A 353 14.38 10.03 -9.07
CA LEU A 353 13.27 9.86 -9.99
C LEU A 353 13.75 9.85 -11.43
N PHE A 354 13.40 8.80 -12.15
CA PHE A 354 13.51 8.68 -13.59
C PHE A 354 12.13 8.90 -14.19
N TYR A 355 11.98 9.84 -15.13
CA TYR A 355 10.67 10.11 -15.73
C TYR A 355 10.77 10.37 -17.23
N TYR A 356 9.62 10.24 -17.87
CA TYR A 356 9.39 10.64 -19.24
C TYR A 356 7.97 11.20 -19.41
N GLY A 357 7.88 12.31 -20.14
CA GLY A 357 6.60 12.88 -20.59
C GLY A 357 6.81 13.89 -21.70
N VAL A 358 5.80 14.03 -22.56
CA VAL A 358 5.87 14.87 -23.77
C VAL A 358 5.40 16.29 -23.49
N ASP A 359 4.34 16.44 -22.68
CA ASP A 359 3.78 17.72 -22.29
C ASP A 359 3.65 17.86 -20.76
N SER A 360 3.24 19.04 -20.30
CA SER A 360 3.05 19.34 -18.88
C SER A 360 1.58 19.32 -18.44
N LYS A 361 0.67 18.82 -19.29
CA LYS A 361 -0.79 18.88 -19.12
C LYS A 361 -1.45 17.49 -19.08
N ARG A 362 -0.85 16.49 -19.73
CA ARG A 362 -1.39 15.14 -19.96
C ARG A 362 -0.29 14.10 -19.79
N ASN A 363 -0.69 12.91 -19.35
CA ASN A 363 0.14 11.70 -19.27
C ASN A 363 1.46 11.89 -18.48
N GLY A 364 2.37 10.95 -18.65
CA GLY A 364 3.69 10.94 -18.03
C GLY A 364 3.87 9.77 -17.09
N VAL A 365 5.02 9.13 -17.20
CA VAL A 365 5.41 7.98 -16.40
C VAL A 365 6.73 8.26 -15.69
N GLY A 366 6.89 7.65 -14.52
CA GLY A 366 8.12 7.70 -13.75
C GLY A 366 8.36 6.44 -12.94
N VAL A 367 9.61 6.29 -12.53
CA VAL A 367 10.05 5.31 -11.53
C VAL A 367 10.92 6.05 -10.52
N VAL A 368 10.46 6.05 -9.26
CA VAL A 368 11.24 6.50 -8.11
C VAL A 368 12.00 5.31 -7.55
N LEU A 369 13.31 5.47 -7.41
CA LEU A 369 14.23 4.44 -6.95
C LEU A 369 15.02 4.96 -5.74
N LYS A 370 15.19 4.14 -4.71
CA LYS A 370 16.06 4.46 -3.58
C LYS A 370 17.52 4.56 -4.04
N GLU A 371 18.23 5.57 -3.55
CA GLU A 371 19.56 5.97 -4.04
C GLU A 371 20.58 4.82 -3.98
N GLU A 372 20.45 3.90 -3.01
CA GLU A 372 21.31 2.72 -2.88
C GLU A 372 21.27 1.78 -4.10
N PHE A 373 20.14 1.76 -4.82
CA PHE A 373 19.94 0.98 -6.04
C PHE A 373 20.23 1.77 -7.32
N VAL A 374 20.44 3.09 -7.24
CA VAL A 374 20.73 3.91 -8.43
C VAL A 374 22.02 3.49 -9.11
N ARG A 375 23.03 3.09 -8.33
CA ARG A 375 24.31 2.58 -8.85
C ARG A 375 24.17 1.22 -9.55
N ASN A 376 23.04 0.54 -9.37
CA ASN A 376 22.74 -0.76 -9.96
C ASN A 376 21.90 -0.63 -11.25
N VAL A 377 21.56 0.58 -11.67
CA VAL A 377 20.82 0.83 -12.91
C VAL A 377 21.74 0.60 -14.10
N LEU A 378 21.40 -0.39 -14.92
CA LEU A 378 22.13 -0.75 -16.14
C LEU A 378 21.54 -0.06 -17.38
N GLU A 379 20.22 0.11 -17.43
CA GLU A 379 19.53 0.67 -18.59
C GLU A 379 18.25 1.40 -18.18
N VAL A 380 17.91 2.47 -18.91
CA VAL A 380 16.63 3.19 -18.76
C VAL A 380 16.02 3.41 -20.16
N LYS A 381 14.99 2.65 -20.51
CA LYS A 381 14.23 2.80 -21.75
C LYS A 381 13.00 3.68 -21.50
N ARG A 382 12.82 4.72 -22.32
CA ARG A 382 11.66 5.63 -22.25
C ARG A 382 10.95 5.57 -23.59
N VAL A 383 9.96 4.69 -23.69
CA VAL A 383 9.30 4.35 -24.96
C VAL A 383 8.29 5.43 -25.33
N SER A 384 7.40 5.76 -24.40
CA SER A 384 6.37 6.78 -24.58
C SER A 384 6.03 7.47 -23.26
N ASP A 385 5.21 8.52 -23.28
CA ASP A 385 4.66 9.17 -22.08
C ASP A 385 3.70 8.26 -21.29
N ARG A 386 3.50 7.02 -21.77
CA ARG A 386 2.73 5.96 -21.12
C ARG A 386 3.55 4.73 -20.75
N VAL A 387 4.74 4.51 -21.31
CA VAL A 387 5.57 3.31 -21.04
C VAL A 387 7.04 3.66 -20.87
N MET A 388 7.64 3.21 -19.77
CA MET A 388 9.08 3.23 -19.56
C MET A 388 9.56 1.99 -18.79
N SER A 389 10.83 1.63 -18.92
CA SER A 389 11.44 0.54 -18.16
C SER A 389 12.84 0.88 -17.63
N LEU A 390 13.17 0.32 -16.47
CA LEU A 390 14.48 0.38 -15.84
C LEU A 390 15.01 -1.04 -15.66
N LYS A 391 16.25 -1.28 -16.08
CA LYS A 391 16.97 -2.53 -15.84
C LYS A 391 17.96 -2.34 -14.69
N LEU A 392 17.86 -3.20 -13.69
CA LEU A 392 18.64 -3.16 -12.45
C LEU A 392 19.33 -4.51 -12.22
N GLU A 393 20.54 -4.49 -11.67
CA GLU A 393 21.18 -5.70 -11.13
C GLU A 393 21.15 -5.68 -9.60
N ILE A 394 20.42 -6.59 -8.95
CA ILE A 394 20.32 -6.65 -7.49
C ILE A 394 20.76 -8.02 -7.02
N GLU A 395 21.87 -8.08 -6.27
CA GLU A 395 22.42 -9.31 -5.70
C GLU A 395 22.64 -10.44 -6.75
N GLY A 396 23.09 -10.07 -7.95
CA GLY A 396 23.31 -11.00 -9.07
C GLY A 396 22.04 -11.41 -9.82
N VAL A 397 20.90 -10.75 -9.55
CA VAL A 397 19.63 -10.96 -10.26
C VAL A 397 19.33 -9.74 -11.13
N MET A 398 19.15 -9.97 -12.43
CA MET A 398 18.68 -8.95 -13.36
C MET A 398 17.17 -8.74 -13.19
N LEU A 399 16.78 -7.51 -12.82
CA LEU A 399 15.41 -7.09 -12.59
C LEU A 399 15.03 -5.96 -13.54
N ASN A 400 13.96 -6.17 -14.31
CA ASN A 400 13.37 -5.17 -15.18
C ASN A 400 12.09 -4.63 -14.52
N VAL A 401 12.08 -3.35 -14.22
CA VAL A 401 10.94 -2.62 -13.66
C VAL A 401 10.29 -1.84 -14.79
N VAL A 402 9.05 -2.18 -15.13
CA VAL A 402 8.27 -1.49 -16.17
C VAL A 402 7.20 -0.63 -15.51
N SER A 403 7.12 0.64 -15.90
CA SER A 403 6.07 1.57 -15.49
C SER A 403 5.16 1.86 -16.68
N GLY A 404 3.86 1.58 -16.51
CA GLY A 404 2.85 1.71 -17.56
C GLY A 404 1.67 2.58 -17.10
N TYR A 405 1.13 3.38 -18.01
CA TYR A 405 -0.08 4.17 -17.81
C TYR A 405 -1.06 3.96 -18.97
N ALA A 406 -2.02 3.04 -18.78
CA ALA A 406 -2.99 2.71 -19.81
C ALA A 406 -3.95 3.87 -20.08
N PRO A 407 -4.45 4.03 -21.32
CA PRO A 407 -5.50 4.99 -21.62
C PRO A 407 -6.78 4.75 -20.79
N GLN A 408 -7.60 5.80 -20.63
CA GLN A 408 -8.86 5.71 -19.89
C GLN A 408 -9.92 4.94 -20.68
N VAL A 409 -10.99 4.50 -20.01
CA VAL A 409 -12.07 3.67 -20.58
C VAL A 409 -12.69 4.31 -21.84
N GLY A 410 -12.82 5.64 -21.88
CA GLY A 410 -13.40 6.39 -23.01
C GLY A 410 -12.44 6.78 -24.14
N CYS A 411 -11.15 6.39 -24.08
CA CYS A 411 -10.20 6.65 -25.15
C CYS A 411 -10.45 5.76 -26.38
N GLU A 412 -10.07 6.25 -27.56
CA GLU A 412 -10.14 5.53 -28.83
C GLU A 412 -9.39 4.19 -28.77
N LEU A 413 -9.91 3.19 -29.49
CA LEU A 413 -9.34 1.84 -29.52
C LEU A 413 -7.88 1.86 -30.00
N GLU A 414 -7.57 2.68 -30.99
CA GLU A 414 -6.22 2.85 -31.54
C GLU A 414 -5.19 3.30 -30.48
N GLU A 415 -5.60 4.18 -29.55
CA GLU A 415 -4.72 4.61 -28.45
C GLU A 415 -4.48 3.47 -27.45
N LYS A 416 -5.50 2.65 -27.19
CA LYS A 416 -5.38 1.46 -26.34
C LYS A 416 -4.46 0.42 -26.99
N GLU A 417 -4.66 0.11 -28.26
CA GLU A 417 -3.84 -0.84 -29.02
C GLU A 417 -2.38 -0.41 -29.09
N ARG A 418 -2.12 0.90 -29.34
CA ARG A 418 -0.76 1.44 -29.32
C ARG A 418 -0.07 1.23 -27.97
N PHE A 419 -0.77 1.50 -26.86
CA PHE A 419 -0.20 1.26 -25.52
C PHE A 419 0.17 -0.21 -25.28
N TRP A 420 -0.69 -1.15 -25.66
CA TRP A 420 -0.41 -2.57 -25.49
C TRP A 420 0.72 -3.05 -26.41
N SER A 421 0.78 -2.58 -27.65
CA SER A 421 1.88 -2.85 -28.57
C SER A 421 3.22 -2.35 -28.01
N GLU A 422 3.27 -1.11 -27.50
CA GLU A 422 4.48 -0.55 -26.88
C GLU A 422 4.91 -1.36 -25.64
N LEU A 423 3.96 -1.85 -24.85
CA LEU A 423 4.24 -2.68 -23.69
C LEU A 423 4.77 -4.07 -24.11
N ASP A 424 4.18 -4.68 -25.14
CA ASP A 424 4.60 -5.97 -25.69
C ASP A 424 6.04 -5.89 -26.23
N GLU A 425 6.38 -4.85 -26.99
CA GLU A 425 7.74 -4.63 -27.49
C GLU A 425 8.77 -4.51 -26.35
N VAL A 426 8.42 -3.81 -25.26
CA VAL A 426 9.28 -3.74 -24.07
C VAL A 426 9.49 -5.12 -23.46
N MET A 427 8.42 -5.91 -23.34
CA MET A 427 8.47 -7.25 -22.76
C MET A 427 9.27 -8.23 -23.61
N GLU A 428 9.08 -8.23 -24.92
CA GLU A 428 9.82 -9.08 -25.87
C GLU A 428 11.31 -8.75 -25.90
N SER A 429 11.67 -7.48 -25.61
CA SER A 429 13.07 -7.08 -25.50
C SER A 429 13.79 -7.61 -24.26
N ILE A 430 13.06 -8.18 -23.28
CA ILE A 430 13.62 -8.68 -22.03
C ILE A 430 14.00 -10.17 -22.17
N PRO A 431 15.26 -10.57 -21.90
CA PRO A 431 15.67 -11.96 -21.96
C PRO A 431 14.90 -12.86 -20.97
N THR A 432 14.57 -14.08 -21.40
CA THR A 432 13.72 -15.04 -20.66
C THR A 432 14.27 -15.47 -19.28
N GLY A 433 15.54 -15.18 -18.98
CA GLY A 433 16.17 -15.45 -17.68
C GLY A 433 16.11 -14.29 -16.68
N GLU A 434 15.66 -13.11 -17.11
CA GLU A 434 15.59 -11.91 -16.26
C GLU A 434 14.23 -11.80 -15.59
N ARG A 435 14.19 -11.22 -14.39
CA ARG A 435 12.93 -10.99 -13.67
C ARG A 435 12.26 -9.73 -14.18
N VAL A 436 10.93 -9.76 -14.28
CA VAL A 436 10.14 -8.59 -14.67
C VAL A 436 9.10 -8.27 -13.59
N VAL A 437 8.99 -6.98 -13.27
CA VAL A 437 7.94 -6.44 -12.41
C VAL A 437 7.31 -5.25 -13.13
N ILE A 438 6.00 -5.31 -13.33
CA ILE A 438 5.25 -4.21 -13.94
C ILE A 438 4.45 -3.50 -12.84
N GLY A 439 4.76 -2.23 -12.63
CA GLY A 439 3.98 -1.31 -11.80
C GLY A 439 3.23 -0.36 -12.70
N ALA A 440 1.98 -0.69 -13.04
CA ALA A 440 1.20 0.07 -14.00
C ALA A 440 -0.21 0.37 -13.49
N ASP A 441 -0.75 1.49 -13.95
CA ASP A 441 -2.18 1.79 -13.85
C ASP A 441 -2.85 1.39 -15.16
N PHE A 442 -3.50 0.22 -15.15
CA PHE A 442 -4.13 -0.35 -16.32
C PHE A 442 -5.60 0.08 -16.51
N ASN A 443 -6.18 0.85 -15.56
CA ASN A 443 -7.62 1.15 -15.55
C ASN A 443 -8.53 -0.09 -15.63
N GLY A 444 -8.02 -1.30 -15.31
CA GLY A 444 -8.70 -2.58 -15.41
C GLY A 444 -9.21 -3.09 -14.07
N HIS A 445 -10.52 -3.33 -13.97
CA HIS A 445 -11.16 -3.98 -12.82
C HIS A 445 -11.24 -5.49 -13.04
N VAL A 446 -10.25 -6.21 -12.52
CA VAL A 446 -10.08 -7.67 -12.75
C VAL A 446 -11.19 -8.55 -12.17
N GLY A 447 -12.02 -8.02 -11.26
CA GLY A 447 -13.17 -8.73 -10.70
C GLY A 447 -12.85 -9.62 -9.49
N GLU A 448 -13.89 -9.99 -8.74
CA GLU A 448 -13.82 -11.03 -7.69
C GLU A 448 -13.88 -12.43 -8.33
N GLY A 449 -13.05 -13.36 -7.82
CA GLY A 449 -12.93 -14.73 -8.31
C GLY A 449 -12.01 -14.89 -9.52
N ASN A 450 -11.48 -16.10 -9.70
CA ASN A 450 -10.49 -16.42 -10.75
C ASN A 450 -10.90 -17.61 -11.63
N THR A 451 -12.18 -17.96 -11.66
CA THR A 451 -12.67 -19.10 -12.45
C THR A 451 -12.35 -18.89 -13.93
N GLY A 452 -11.47 -19.72 -14.50
CA GLY A 452 -11.02 -19.63 -15.89
C GLY A 452 -9.70 -18.85 -16.11
N ASP A 453 -9.17 -18.24 -15.05
CA ASP A 453 -7.96 -17.41 -15.06
C ASP A 453 -6.99 -17.78 -13.91
N GLU A 454 -7.12 -18.99 -13.34
CA GLU A 454 -6.43 -19.40 -12.11
C GLU A 454 -4.89 -19.39 -12.22
N GLU A 455 -4.38 -19.49 -13.44
CA GLU A 455 -2.96 -19.45 -13.78
C GLU A 455 -2.34 -18.06 -13.62
N VAL A 456 -3.11 -16.99 -13.85
CA VAL A 456 -2.60 -15.61 -13.89
C VAL A 456 -3.16 -14.71 -12.79
N MET A 457 -4.27 -15.10 -12.16
CA MET A 457 -4.86 -14.32 -11.06
C MET A 457 -5.31 -15.15 -9.86
N GLY A 458 -5.15 -14.57 -8.67
CA GLY A 458 -5.70 -15.03 -7.42
C GLY A 458 -7.19 -14.68 -7.26
N LYS A 459 -7.78 -15.10 -6.14
CA LYS A 459 -9.24 -15.07 -5.94
C LYS A 459 -9.82 -13.72 -5.53
N PHE A 460 -8.96 -12.76 -5.22
CA PHE A 460 -9.35 -11.50 -4.58
C PHE A 460 -9.36 -10.36 -5.60
N GLY A 461 -10.43 -9.57 -5.62
CA GLY A 461 -10.59 -8.41 -6.51
C GLY A 461 -11.88 -7.64 -6.20
N VAL A 462 -12.10 -6.53 -6.91
CA VAL A 462 -13.30 -5.68 -6.76
C VAL A 462 -14.51 -6.42 -7.38
N LYS A 463 -15.72 -6.25 -6.83
CA LYS A 463 -16.92 -6.98 -7.31
C LYS A 463 -17.27 -6.70 -8.78
N GLU A 464 -17.04 -5.48 -9.22
CA GLU A 464 -17.35 -5.03 -10.57
C GLU A 464 -16.21 -5.39 -11.54
N ARG A 465 -16.58 -5.81 -12.75
CA ARG A 465 -15.67 -6.13 -13.86
C ARG A 465 -15.90 -5.10 -14.96
N ASN A 466 -14.83 -4.61 -15.61
CA ASN A 466 -14.93 -3.74 -16.79
C ASN A 466 -14.31 -4.42 -18.02
N LEU A 467 -14.45 -3.80 -19.20
CA LEU A 467 -13.97 -4.35 -20.48
C LEU A 467 -12.43 -4.41 -20.51
N GLU A 468 -11.77 -3.46 -19.87
CA GLU A 468 -10.32 -3.34 -19.75
C GLU A 468 -9.69 -4.51 -18.97
N ARG A 469 -10.48 -5.21 -18.14
CA ARG A 469 -10.08 -6.48 -17.51
C ARG A 469 -9.50 -7.46 -18.53
N GLN A 470 -10.19 -7.64 -19.65
CA GLN A 470 -9.89 -8.71 -20.60
C GLN A 470 -8.49 -8.52 -21.15
N MET A 471 -8.13 -7.27 -21.50
CA MET A 471 -6.79 -6.93 -21.98
C MET A 471 -5.70 -7.22 -20.94
N VAL A 472 -5.93 -6.89 -19.66
CA VAL A 472 -4.95 -7.16 -18.58
C VAL A 472 -4.77 -8.67 -18.34
N VAL A 473 -5.86 -9.43 -18.34
CA VAL A 473 -5.83 -10.88 -18.13
C VAL A 473 -5.20 -11.59 -19.33
N ASP A 474 -5.57 -11.21 -20.55
CA ASP A 474 -5.03 -11.81 -21.77
C ASP A 474 -3.55 -11.50 -21.93
N PHE A 475 -3.13 -10.26 -21.67
CA PHE A 475 -1.73 -9.90 -21.61
C PHE A 475 -0.97 -10.72 -20.56
N ALA A 476 -1.53 -10.88 -19.35
CA ALA A 476 -0.90 -11.69 -18.32
C ALA A 476 -0.78 -13.17 -18.72
N LYS A 477 -1.77 -13.73 -19.43
CA LYS A 477 -1.71 -15.11 -19.96
C LYS A 477 -0.66 -15.24 -21.05
N TRP A 478 -0.67 -14.32 -22.00
CA TRP A 478 0.25 -14.29 -23.12
C TRP A 478 1.71 -14.20 -22.65
N MET A 479 1.98 -13.31 -21.69
CA MET A 479 3.32 -13.09 -21.14
C MET A 479 3.68 -14.03 -19.98
N ALA A 480 2.82 -15.01 -19.66
CA ALA A 480 2.97 -15.93 -18.53
C ALA A 480 3.27 -15.23 -17.19
N MET A 481 2.56 -14.13 -16.93
CA MET A 481 2.70 -13.29 -15.74
C MET A 481 1.57 -13.51 -14.72
N ALA A 482 1.82 -13.10 -13.48
CA ALA A 482 0.83 -13.15 -12.41
C ALA A 482 0.39 -11.73 -12.00
N VAL A 483 -0.93 -11.51 -11.90
CA VAL A 483 -1.52 -10.27 -11.39
C VAL A 483 -1.44 -10.26 -9.87
N VAL A 484 -0.29 -9.84 -9.34
CA VAL A 484 0.06 -9.95 -7.90
C VAL A 484 -0.96 -9.33 -6.94
N ASN A 485 -1.69 -8.29 -7.37
CA ASN A 485 -2.74 -7.62 -6.60
C ASN A 485 -4.02 -8.45 -6.41
N THR A 486 -4.02 -9.73 -6.79
CA THR A 486 -5.18 -10.62 -6.63
C THR A 486 -4.92 -11.81 -5.68
N TYR A 487 -3.68 -11.96 -5.19
CA TYR A 487 -3.22 -13.15 -4.44
C TYR A 487 -3.17 -13.00 -2.90
N PHE A 488 -3.63 -11.88 -2.33
CA PHE A 488 -3.36 -11.51 -0.92
C PHE A 488 -4.38 -11.93 0.14
#